data_AF-A0A957PLW7-F1
#
_entry.id   AF-A0A957PLW7-F1
#
_cell.length_a   1.000
_cell.length_b   1.000
_cell.length_c   1.000
_cell.angle_alpha   90.00
_cell.angle_beta   90.00
_cell.angle_gamma   90.00
#
_symmetry.space_group_name_H-M   'P 1'
#
loop_
_entity.id
_entity.type
_entity.pdbx_description
1 polymer ?
#
loop_
_entity_poly.entity_id
_entity_poly.type
_entity_poly.pdbx_seq_one_letter_code
_entity_poly.pdbx_strand_id
1 'polypeptide(L)'
;MFRGHIFILVMGLMAVLWNAGFPFRPGAEGAMFAGVAHAQNQPPYAQSPVITHLEWAPVEEIRRAADGNDTFPITWGDDDLLYTAFGDGHGFVPETDIKLSLGFAFVTGDPDNYAGSNIRSPQEQQGDGASGMKASGMLMVNGVLYMWMRNAD
;
A
#
# COMPACT_ATOMS: atom_id res chain seq x y z
N MET A 1 -29.33 -13.85 -16.13
CA MET A 1 -28.37 -14.72 -16.86
C MET A 1 -27.45 -13.82 -17.66
N PHE A 2 -26.38 -13.32 -17.03
CA PHE A 2 -25.40 -12.46 -17.68
C PHE A 2 -24.08 -13.22 -17.74
N ARG A 3 -23.64 -13.54 -18.96
CA ARG A 3 -22.30 -14.06 -19.25
C ARG A 3 -21.36 -12.86 -19.34
N GLY A 4 -20.53 -12.68 -18.33
CA GLY A 4 -19.45 -11.69 -18.34
C GLY A 4 -18.27 -12.19 -19.16
N HIS A 5 -17.65 -11.29 -19.93
CA HIS A 5 -16.29 -11.45 -20.40
C HIS A 5 -15.43 -10.39 -19.71
N ILE A 6 -14.61 -10.85 -18.76
CA ILE A 6 -13.55 -10.06 -18.12
C ILE A 6 -12.30 -10.18 -19.01
N PHE A 7 -11.76 -9.04 -19.46
CA PHE A 7 -10.42 -8.96 -20.02
C PHE A 7 -9.44 -8.71 -18.88
N ILE A 8 -8.59 -9.70 -18.57
CA ILE A 8 -7.44 -9.54 -17.67
C ILE A 8 -6.23 -9.18 -18.54
N LEU A 9 -5.66 -7.99 -18.36
CA LEU A 9 -4.34 -7.65 -18.88
C LEU A 9 -3.30 -8.23 -17.90
N VAL A 10 -2.88 -9.47 -18.12
CA VAL A 10 -1.70 -10.04 -17.44
C VAL A 10 -0.47 -9.59 -18.22
N MET A 11 0.24 -8.58 -17.72
CA MET A 11 1.65 -8.38 -18.09
C MET A 11 2.48 -9.46 -17.38
N GLY A 12 2.55 -10.62 -18.03
CA GLY A 12 3.48 -11.69 -17.70
C GLY A 12 4.45 -11.84 -18.85
N LEU A 13 5.72 -11.54 -18.59
CA LEU A 13 6.85 -11.76 -19.48
C LEU A 13 6.87 -13.26 -19.87
N MET A 14 6.41 -13.57 -21.08
CA MET A 14 6.46 -14.92 -21.62
C MET A 14 7.92 -15.31 -21.91
N ALA A 15 8.49 -16.12 -21.03
CA ALA A 15 9.63 -16.97 -21.35
C ALA A 15 9.15 -18.10 -22.28
N VAL A 16 9.08 -17.82 -23.58
CA VAL A 16 8.98 -18.84 -24.63
C VAL A 16 10.37 -19.06 -25.21
N LEU A 17 11.15 -19.94 -24.60
CA LEU A 17 12.32 -20.55 -25.24
C LEU A 17 12.53 -21.97 -24.72
N TRP A 18 11.70 -22.91 -25.21
CA TRP A 18 12.06 -24.32 -25.26
C TRP A 18 11.59 -24.93 -26.59
N ASN A 19 12.38 -24.73 -27.63
CA ASN A 19 12.69 -25.80 -28.59
C ASN A 19 13.92 -25.35 -29.40
N ALA A 20 15.06 -25.86 -28.98
CA ALA A 20 16.36 -25.60 -29.57
C ALA A 20 16.47 -26.23 -30.95
N GLY A 21 16.73 -25.40 -31.96
CA GLY A 21 17.22 -25.79 -33.28
C GLY A 21 18.44 -24.99 -33.72
N PHE A 22 19.16 -24.36 -32.79
CA PHE A 22 20.36 -23.57 -33.11
C PHE A 22 21.60 -24.27 -32.55
N PRO A 23 22.61 -24.57 -33.39
CA PRO A 23 23.86 -25.16 -32.92
C PRO A 23 24.60 -24.14 -32.04
N PHE A 24 25.00 -24.59 -30.86
CA PHE A 24 25.81 -23.82 -29.92
C PHE A 24 27.15 -23.44 -30.58
N ARG A 25 27.42 -22.15 -30.75
CA ARG A 25 28.74 -21.62 -31.13
C ARG A 25 29.39 -21.05 -29.86
N PRO A 26 30.45 -21.66 -29.32
CA PRO A 26 31.18 -21.05 -28.21
C PRO A 26 31.97 -19.85 -28.76
N GLY A 27 31.78 -18.67 -28.16
CA GLY A 27 32.55 -17.46 -28.51
C GLY A 27 31.83 -16.10 -28.48
N ALA A 28 30.58 -16.00 -28.02
CA ALA A 28 29.82 -14.74 -28.01
C ALA A 28 29.55 -14.19 -26.59
N GLU A 29 30.51 -14.26 -25.67
CA GLU A 29 30.38 -13.71 -24.31
C GLU A 29 30.53 -12.16 -24.23
N GLY A 30 30.56 -11.46 -25.37
CA GLY A 30 31.00 -10.06 -25.40
C GLY A 30 29.94 -8.96 -25.47
N ALA A 31 28.65 -9.26 -25.68
CA ALA A 31 27.72 -8.18 -26.07
C ALA A 31 26.25 -8.41 -25.70
N MET A 32 25.92 -8.55 -24.40
CA MET A 32 24.51 -8.58 -23.96
C MET A 32 24.24 -7.84 -22.62
N PHE A 33 25.14 -6.97 -22.15
CA PHE A 33 24.91 -6.17 -20.93
C PHE A 33 25.36 -4.70 -21.04
N ALA A 34 25.34 -4.13 -22.25
CA ALA A 34 25.61 -2.71 -22.45
C ALA A 34 24.31 -1.93 -22.73
N GLY A 35 23.41 -1.99 -21.76
CA GLY A 35 22.25 -1.11 -21.68
C GLY A 35 22.29 -0.37 -20.36
N VAL A 36 23.37 0.39 -20.11
CA VAL A 36 23.40 1.33 -18.99
C VAL A 36 22.31 2.36 -19.27
N ALA A 37 21.20 2.27 -18.54
CA ALA A 37 20.24 3.34 -18.50
C ALA A 37 20.99 4.59 -18.02
N HIS A 38 21.33 5.48 -18.93
CA HIS A 38 21.65 6.85 -18.57
C HIS A 38 20.39 7.42 -17.96
N ALA A 39 20.27 7.35 -16.63
CA ALA A 39 19.32 8.15 -15.90
C ALA A 39 19.55 9.59 -16.37
N GLN A 40 18.56 10.17 -17.05
CA GLN A 40 18.64 11.56 -17.42
C GLN A 40 18.83 12.34 -16.13
N ASN A 41 19.94 13.09 -16.02
CA ASN A 41 20.33 13.83 -14.83
C ASN A 41 19.47 15.10 -14.64
N GLN A 42 18.23 15.07 -15.12
CA GLN A 42 17.26 16.15 -15.05
C GLN A 42 15.96 15.57 -14.49
N PRO A 43 15.38 16.21 -13.46
CA PRO A 43 14.11 15.76 -12.92
C PRO A 43 13.03 15.77 -14.02
N PRO A 44 12.03 14.86 -13.94
CA PRO A 44 10.97 14.77 -14.95
C PRO A 44 10.11 16.03 -15.07
N TYR A 45 10.21 16.94 -14.11
CA TYR A 45 9.47 18.20 -14.04
C TYR A 45 10.39 19.34 -13.57
N ALA A 46 10.09 20.56 -13.98
CA ALA A 46 10.80 21.75 -13.50
C ALA A 46 10.64 21.90 -11.97
N GLN A 47 11.62 22.52 -11.33
CA GLN A 47 11.57 22.83 -9.91
C GLN A 47 10.36 23.73 -9.60
N SER A 48 9.65 23.44 -8.52
CA SER A 48 8.52 24.26 -8.09
C SER A 48 9.00 25.66 -7.69
N PRO A 49 8.34 26.73 -8.17
CA PRO A 49 8.62 28.08 -7.68
C PRO A 49 8.06 28.33 -6.27
N VAL A 50 7.23 27.42 -5.74
CA VAL A 50 6.56 27.56 -4.43
C VAL A 50 7.19 26.65 -3.38
N ILE A 51 7.49 25.40 -3.73
CA ILE A 51 8.14 24.43 -2.83
C ILE A 51 9.63 24.44 -3.13
N THR A 52 10.37 25.27 -2.40
CA THR A 52 11.79 25.55 -2.69
C THR A 52 12.76 24.73 -1.83
N HIS A 53 12.30 24.17 -0.71
CA HIS A 53 13.13 23.42 0.22
C HIS A 53 12.32 22.32 0.96
N LEU A 54 13.03 21.30 1.46
CA LEU A 54 12.54 20.24 2.31
C LEU A 54 13.58 19.99 3.40
N GLU A 55 13.15 20.01 4.66
CA GLU A 55 13.96 19.63 5.81
C GLU A 55 13.38 18.35 6.43
N TRP A 56 14.23 17.39 6.75
CA TRP A 56 13.82 16.17 7.44
C TRP A 56 13.89 16.39 8.95
N ALA A 57 12.80 16.08 9.66
CA ALA A 57 12.81 16.10 11.11
C ALA A 57 13.82 15.08 11.68
N PRO A 58 14.41 15.35 12.86
CA PRO A 58 15.24 14.38 13.57
C PRO A 58 14.50 13.04 13.77
N VAL A 59 15.23 11.93 13.67
CA VAL A 59 14.64 10.59 13.80
C VAL A 59 14.04 10.39 15.18
N GLU A 60 14.63 11.04 16.19
CA GLU A 60 14.22 11.00 17.59
C GLU A 60 12.85 11.65 17.82
N GLU A 61 12.40 12.51 16.91
CA GLU A 61 11.07 13.13 16.95
C GLU A 61 10.00 12.25 16.26
N ILE A 62 10.41 11.23 15.50
CA ILE A 62 9.47 10.35 14.80
C ILE A 62 8.82 9.39 15.80
N ARG A 63 7.57 9.67 16.14
CA ARG A 63 6.71 8.75 16.88
C ARG A 63 6.16 7.68 15.96
N ARG A 64 6.20 6.43 16.43
CA ARG A 64 5.64 5.25 15.74
C ARG A 64 4.59 4.62 16.64
N ALA A 65 3.52 4.16 16.03
CA ALA A 65 2.45 3.44 16.69
C ALA A 65 1.80 2.49 15.69
N ALA A 66 1.08 1.51 16.22
CA ALA A 66 0.50 0.44 15.42
C ALA A 66 1.58 -0.23 14.54
N ASP A 67 2.62 -0.76 15.18
CA ASP A 67 3.77 -1.33 14.47
C ASP A 67 3.37 -2.59 13.68
N GLY A 68 3.99 -2.74 12.51
CA GLY A 68 3.82 -3.92 11.65
C GLY A 68 2.63 -3.90 10.69
N ASN A 69 1.80 -2.85 10.70
CA ASN A 69 0.69 -2.72 9.75
C ASN A 69 1.15 -2.18 8.38
N ASP A 70 0.61 -2.70 7.28
CA ASP A 70 1.05 -2.41 5.90
C ASP A 70 0.24 -1.33 5.17
N THR A 71 -0.98 -1.09 5.64
CA THR A 71 -1.96 -0.17 5.03
C THR A 71 -2.65 0.65 6.11
N PHE A 72 -2.88 1.93 5.80
CA PHE A 72 -3.41 2.92 6.74
C PHE A 72 -4.23 4.02 6.03
N PRO A 73 -5.24 3.69 5.19
CA PRO A 73 -6.13 4.71 4.66
C PRO A 73 -6.88 5.38 5.80
N ILE A 74 -6.92 6.71 5.78
CA ILE A 74 -7.41 7.52 6.90
C ILE A 74 -8.27 8.68 6.40
N THR A 75 -9.28 9.06 7.18
CA THR A 75 -10.14 10.21 6.90
C THR A 75 -10.61 10.86 8.19
N TRP A 76 -10.94 12.15 8.13
CA TRP A 76 -11.59 12.85 9.23
C TRP A 76 -13.04 12.39 9.38
N GLY A 77 -13.48 12.16 10.61
CA GLY A 77 -14.87 12.02 10.99
C GLY A 77 -15.53 13.37 11.27
N ASP A 78 -16.86 13.37 11.31
CA ASP A 78 -17.64 14.56 11.70
C ASP A 78 -17.53 14.90 13.19
N ASP A 79 -16.94 14.00 13.98
CA ASP A 79 -16.71 14.04 15.41
C ASP A 79 -15.26 14.42 15.78
N ASP A 80 -14.49 14.93 14.82
CA ASP A 80 -13.09 15.36 15.02
C ASP A 80 -12.14 14.19 15.37
N LEU A 81 -12.53 12.95 15.01
CA LEU A 81 -11.64 11.78 15.07
C LEU A 81 -11.08 11.47 13.69
N LEU A 82 -9.85 10.97 13.62
CA LEU A 82 -9.30 10.40 12.39
C LEU A 82 -9.60 8.91 12.34
N TYR A 83 -10.54 8.50 11.51
CA TYR A 83 -10.87 7.09 11.29
C TYR A 83 -9.92 6.45 10.29
N THR A 84 -9.40 5.28 10.63
CA THR A 84 -8.45 4.52 9.80
C THR A 84 -8.80 3.03 9.77
N ALA A 85 -8.29 2.35 8.75
CA ALA A 85 -8.22 0.90 8.72
C ALA A 85 -6.75 0.46 8.68
N PHE A 86 -6.41 -0.60 9.41
CA PHE A 86 -5.07 -1.18 9.39
C PHE A 86 -5.08 -2.56 8.72
N GLY A 87 -4.01 -2.90 8.01
CA GLY A 87 -3.87 -4.20 7.36
C GLY A 87 -2.57 -4.90 7.72
N ASP A 88 -2.58 -6.24 7.57
CA ASP A 88 -1.50 -7.17 7.91
C ASP A 88 -0.84 -6.94 9.26
N GLY A 89 -1.62 -6.63 10.29
CA GLY A 89 -1.09 -6.40 11.63
C GLY A 89 -2.14 -6.48 12.73
N HIS A 90 -1.79 -5.90 13.89
CA HIS A 90 -2.56 -6.01 15.12
C HIS A 90 -3.11 -4.66 15.63
N GLY A 91 -3.01 -3.61 14.80
CA GLY A 91 -3.50 -2.27 15.14
C GLY A 91 -2.70 -1.59 16.26
N PHE A 92 -3.35 -0.69 17.00
CA PHE A 92 -2.79 0.02 18.16
C PHE A 92 -2.78 -0.84 19.43
N VAL A 93 -2.07 -0.39 20.46
CA VAL A 93 -2.12 -1.03 21.80
C VAL A 93 -3.43 -0.65 22.53
N PRO A 94 -4.14 -1.60 23.19
CA PRO A 94 -3.88 -3.03 23.20
C PRO A 94 -4.14 -3.67 21.85
N GLU A 95 -3.15 -4.43 21.39
CA GLU A 95 -3.16 -5.12 20.12
C GLU A 95 -4.26 -6.18 20.06
N THR A 96 -4.64 -6.55 18.84
CA THR A 96 -5.54 -7.67 18.60
C THR A 96 -4.82 -9.00 18.88
N ASP A 97 -5.54 -10.02 19.37
CA ASP A 97 -4.94 -11.34 19.66
C ASP A 97 -4.47 -12.09 18.39
N ILE A 98 -4.99 -11.69 17.23
CA ILE A 98 -4.71 -12.28 15.92
C ILE A 98 -4.34 -11.20 14.92
N LYS A 99 -3.48 -11.54 13.95
CA LYS A 99 -3.17 -10.67 12.81
C LYS A 99 -4.39 -10.54 11.92
N LEU A 100 -4.77 -9.31 11.59
CA LEU A 100 -5.90 -9.01 10.70
C LEU A 100 -5.38 -8.55 9.33
N SER A 101 -6.02 -9.01 8.26
CA SER A 101 -5.85 -8.42 6.92
C SER A 101 -6.57 -7.08 6.81
N LEU A 102 -7.67 -6.93 7.56
CA LEU A 102 -8.42 -5.68 7.71
C LEU A 102 -8.92 -5.53 9.15
N GLY A 103 -8.35 -4.58 9.87
CA GLY A 103 -8.86 -4.08 11.14
C GLY A 103 -9.21 -2.60 11.07
N PHE A 104 -9.88 -2.08 12.10
CA PHE A 104 -10.36 -0.71 12.16
C PHE A 104 -9.82 -0.01 13.40
N ALA A 105 -9.55 1.29 13.29
CA ALA A 105 -9.12 2.11 14.41
C ALA A 105 -9.56 3.57 14.23
N PHE A 106 -9.42 4.36 15.29
CA PHE A 106 -9.43 5.81 15.20
C PHE A 106 -8.22 6.39 15.92
N VAL A 107 -7.83 7.60 15.53
CA VAL A 107 -6.76 8.39 16.12
C VAL A 107 -7.32 9.71 16.64
N THR A 108 -6.82 10.13 17.80
CA THR A 108 -7.21 11.36 18.49
C THR A 108 -5.99 12.17 18.89
N GLY A 109 -6.20 13.45 19.18
CA GLY A 109 -5.17 14.36 19.67
C GLY A 109 -4.35 14.98 18.55
N ASP A 110 -3.36 15.77 18.95
CA ASP A 110 -2.52 16.54 18.04
C ASP A 110 -1.30 15.74 17.57
N PRO A 111 -0.60 16.16 16.50
CA PRO A 111 0.56 15.45 15.98
C PRO A 111 1.63 15.10 17.03
N ASP A 112 1.88 15.98 17.99
CA ASP A 112 2.88 15.75 19.05
C ASP A 112 2.41 14.75 20.11
N ASN A 113 1.09 14.64 20.36
CA ASN A 113 0.50 13.84 21.43
C ASN A 113 -0.70 13.00 20.97
N TYR A 114 -0.61 12.41 19.78
CA TYR A 114 -1.67 11.54 19.29
C TYR A 114 -1.74 10.22 20.07
N ALA A 115 -2.95 9.66 20.10
CA ALA A 115 -3.26 8.32 20.58
C ALA A 115 -4.18 7.61 19.59
N GLY A 116 -4.01 6.31 19.40
CA GLY A 116 -4.88 5.49 18.58
C GLY A 116 -5.59 4.41 19.37
N SER A 117 -6.75 3.97 18.90
CA SER A 117 -7.55 2.92 19.54
C SER A 117 -8.21 2.03 18.49
N ASN A 118 -8.13 0.72 18.70
CA ASN A 118 -8.75 -0.26 17.82
C ASN A 118 -10.28 -0.27 17.98
N ILE A 119 -11.00 -0.31 16.87
CA ILE A 119 -12.45 -0.48 16.80
C ILE A 119 -12.74 -1.95 16.51
N ARG A 120 -13.26 -2.68 17.50
CA ARG A 120 -13.66 -4.08 17.33
C ARG A 120 -14.95 -4.18 16.54
N SER A 121 -14.98 -5.07 15.56
CA SER A 121 -16.11 -5.17 14.64
C SER A 121 -16.25 -6.59 14.08
N PRO A 122 -17.47 -7.13 13.91
CA PRO A 122 -17.69 -8.38 13.20
C PRO A 122 -17.21 -8.37 11.74
N GLN A 123 -16.95 -7.18 11.18
CA GLN A 123 -16.48 -6.99 9.81
C GLN A 123 -14.95 -7.04 9.67
N GLU A 124 -14.20 -7.22 10.76
CA GLU A 124 -12.75 -7.45 10.70
C GLU A 124 -12.45 -8.71 9.86
N GLN A 125 -11.38 -8.66 9.07
CA GLN A 125 -11.02 -9.75 8.16
C GLN A 125 -9.66 -10.34 8.52
N GLN A 126 -9.54 -11.63 8.24
CA GLN A 126 -8.29 -12.37 8.20
C GLN A 126 -8.00 -12.80 6.76
N GLY A 127 -6.76 -13.17 6.49
CA GLY A 127 -6.32 -13.64 5.17
C GLY A 127 -4.92 -13.16 4.87
N ASP A 128 -4.32 -13.73 3.83
CA ASP A 128 -2.96 -13.40 3.41
C ASP A 128 -2.92 -13.19 1.89
N GLY A 129 -2.03 -12.30 1.44
CA GLY A 129 -1.84 -12.03 0.02
C GLY A 129 -3.14 -11.65 -0.69
N ALA A 130 -3.46 -12.37 -1.77
CA ALA A 130 -4.64 -12.11 -2.59
C ALA A 130 -5.97 -12.43 -1.88
N SER A 131 -5.96 -13.25 -0.82
CA SER A 131 -7.18 -13.57 -0.05
C SER A 131 -7.41 -12.64 1.14
N GLY A 132 -6.46 -11.72 1.41
CA GLY A 132 -6.61 -10.69 2.43
C GLY A 132 -7.38 -9.50 1.87
N MET A 133 -8.64 -9.35 2.25
CA MET A 133 -9.38 -8.11 2.04
C MET A 133 -8.68 -6.95 2.73
N LYS A 134 -8.58 -5.81 2.07
CA LYS A 134 -7.84 -4.64 2.58
C LYS A 134 -8.54 -3.35 2.19
N ALA A 135 -8.42 -2.34 3.04
CA ALA A 135 -8.92 -1.00 2.74
C ALA A 135 -7.95 -0.27 1.78
N SER A 136 -8.51 0.42 0.79
CA SER A 136 -7.76 1.22 -0.20
C SER A 136 -8.11 2.72 -0.12
N GLY A 137 -9.21 3.08 0.54
CA GLY A 137 -9.60 4.47 0.73
C GLY A 137 -10.79 4.58 1.67
N MET A 138 -10.89 5.70 2.38
CA MET A 138 -11.96 5.99 3.34
C MET A 138 -12.44 7.44 3.18
N LEU A 139 -13.73 7.67 3.43
CA LEU A 139 -14.34 9.00 3.34
C LEU A 139 -15.52 9.11 4.31
N MET A 140 -15.55 10.15 5.13
CA MET A 140 -16.73 10.54 5.90
C MET A 140 -17.61 11.52 5.10
N VAL A 141 -18.91 11.26 5.03
CA VAL A 141 -19.89 12.20 4.45
C VAL A 141 -21.15 12.20 5.31
N ASN A 142 -21.49 13.35 5.91
CA ASN A 142 -22.71 13.55 6.69
C ASN A 142 -22.97 12.44 7.73
N GLY A 143 -21.94 12.11 8.52
CA GLY A 143 -21.98 11.11 9.58
C GLY A 143 -21.88 9.66 9.12
N VAL A 144 -21.67 9.42 7.81
CA VAL A 144 -21.49 8.08 7.25
C VAL A 144 -20.06 7.87 6.79
N LEU A 145 -19.39 6.89 7.39
CA LEU A 145 -18.06 6.47 7.01
C LEU A 145 -18.12 5.42 5.88
N TYR A 146 -17.61 5.79 4.72
CA TYR A 146 -17.45 4.92 3.56
C TYR A 146 -16.02 4.39 3.49
N MET A 147 -15.88 3.14 3.02
CA MET A 147 -14.60 2.50 2.81
C MET A 147 -14.62 1.72 1.49
N TRP A 148 -13.59 1.94 0.67
CA TRP A 148 -13.34 1.11 -0.50
C TRP A 148 -12.43 -0.04 -0.11
N MET A 149 -12.95 -1.26 -0.21
CA MET A 149 -12.22 -2.51 0.01
C MET A 149 -11.72 -3.12 -1.32
N ARG A 150 -10.50 -3.63 -1.33
CA ARG A 150 -9.95 -4.47 -2.42
C ARG A 150 -9.83 -5.93 -1.97
N ASN A 151 -9.58 -6.82 -2.93
CA ASN A 151 -9.47 -8.27 -2.74
C ASN A 151 -10.74 -8.89 -2.12
N ALA A 152 -11.91 -8.36 -2.52
CA ALA A 152 -13.21 -8.69 -1.93
C ALA A 152 -14.07 -9.59 -2.83
N ASP A 153 -13.43 -10.30 -3.76
CA ASP A 153 -14.05 -11.16 -4.78
C ASP A 153 -14.14 -12.64 -4.36
#